data_AF-A0AAP5ESN7-F1
#
_entry.id   AF-A0AAP5ESN7-F1
#
_cell.length_a   1.000
_cell.length_b   1.000
_cell.length_c   1.000
_cell.angle_alpha   90.00
_cell.angle_beta   90.00
_cell.angle_gamma   90.00
#
_symmetry.space_group_name_H-M   'P 1'
#
loop_
_entity.id
_entity.type
_entity.pdbx_description
1 polymer ?
#
loop_
_entity_poly.entity_id
_entity_poly.type
_entity_poly.pdbx_seq_one_letter_code
_entity_poly.pdbx_strand_id
1 'polypeptide(L)' 'MDDEAFLAALVRMYEQALKSAVALPHGERDALVARLDSVRRVSCNFGYEVSDDMNMFFAEYVSDDR' A
#
# COMPACT_ATOMS: atom_id res chain seq x y z
N MET A 1 1.07 -6.70 22.26
CA MET A 1 0.09 -5.60 22.14
C MET A 1 0.66 -4.41 21.37
N ASP A 2 1.99 -4.29 21.20
CA ASP A 2 2.60 -3.30 20.31
C ASP A 2 2.53 -3.69 18.83
N ASP A 3 2.53 -5.00 18.53
CA ASP A 3 2.50 -5.48 17.14
C ASP A 3 1.21 -5.07 16.42
N GLU A 4 0.06 -5.14 17.07
CA GLU A 4 -1.23 -4.76 16.47
C GLU A 4 -1.31 -3.25 16.19
N ALA A 5 -0.85 -2.41 17.13
CA ALA A 5 -0.76 -0.97 16.93
C ALA A 5 0.25 -0.60 15.84
N PHE A 6 1.38 -1.32 15.77
CA PHE A 6 2.38 -1.16 14.72
C PHE A 6 1.83 -1.56 13.34
N LEU A 7 1.12 -2.69 13.24
CA LEU A 7 0.51 -3.14 12.00
C LEU A 7 -0.60 -2.20 11.54
N ALA A 8 -1.43 -1.69 12.44
CA ALA A 8 -2.44 -0.67 12.13
C ALA A 8 -1.78 0.62 11.62
N ALA A 9 -0.67 1.07 12.23
CA ALA A 9 0.08 2.22 11.76
C ALA A 9 0.70 1.98 10.37
N LEU A 10 1.24 0.78 10.13
CA LEU A 10 1.81 0.38 8.86
C LEU A 10 0.76 0.43 7.74
N VAL A 11 -0.43 -0.12 7.97
CA VAL A 11 -1.54 -0.10 7.01
C VAL A 11 -1.94 1.35 6.67
N ARG A 12 -2.07 2.22 7.67
CA ARG A 12 -2.41 3.64 7.46
C ARG A 12 -1.33 4.42 6.72
N MET A 13 -0.05 4.18 7.02
CA MET A 13 1.06 4.82 6.31
C MET A 13 1.16 4.34 4.87
N TYR A 14 0.90 3.05 4.63
CA TYR A 14 0.85 2.47 3.29
C TYR A 14 -0.23 3.14 2.42
N GLU A 15 -1.44 3.29 2.95
CA GLU A 15 -2.55 4.00 2.28
C GLU A 15 -2.16 5.45 1.91
N GLN A 16 -1.55 6.20 2.84
CA GLN A 16 -1.12 7.58 2.59
C GLN A 16 0.00 7.68 1.56
N ALA A 17 0.96 6.75 1.59
CA ALA A 17 2.03 6.68 0.61
C ALA A 17 1.47 6.38 -0.79
N LEU A 18 0.47 5.49 -0.88
CA LEU A 18 -0.19 5.14 -2.14
C LEU A 18 -0.97 6.32 -2.71
N LYS A 19 -1.77 7.02 -1.88
CA LYS A 19 -2.44 8.28 -2.25
C LYS A 19 -1.49 9.33 -2.78
N SER A 20 -0.32 9.44 -2.16
CA SER A 20 0.73 10.37 -2.59
C SER A 20 1.35 9.94 -3.92
N ALA A 21 1.59 8.64 -4.11
CA ALA A 21 2.17 8.10 -5.33
C ALA A 21 1.28 8.32 -6.55
N VAL A 22 -0.03 8.05 -6.43
CA VAL A 22 -0.97 8.21 -7.56
C VAL A 22 -1.22 9.66 -7.94
N ALA A 23 -0.91 10.60 -7.05
CA ALA A 23 -0.97 12.04 -7.33
C ALA A 23 0.25 12.57 -8.11
N LEU A 24 1.30 11.75 -8.30
CA LEU A 24 2.50 12.14 -9.03
C LEU A 24 2.32 12.02 -10.56
N PRO A 25 3.14 12.74 -11.36
CA PRO A 25 3.24 12.51 -12.80
C PRO A 25 3.61 11.05 -13.11
N HIS A 26 3.12 10.54 -14.24
CA HIS A 26 3.21 9.12 -14.63
C HIS A 26 4.61 8.49 -14.40
N GLY A 27 5.68 9.16 -14.80
CA GLY A 27 7.04 8.62 -14.66
C GLY A 27 7.50 8.40 -13.21
N GLU A 28 7.12 9.28 -12.28
CA GLU A 28 7.46 9.15 -10.86
C GLU A 28 6.46 8.26 -10.11
N ARG A 29 5.19 8.33 -10.52
CA ARG A 29 4.11 7.47 -10.01
C ARG A 29 4.45 6.00 -10.21
N ASP A 30 4.79 5.59 -11.43
CA ASP A 30 4.97 4.17 -11.75
C ASP A 30 6.14 3.55 -10.95
N ALA A 31 7.22 4.31 -10.77
CA ALA A 31 8.36 3.90 -9.95
C ALA A 31 7.99 3.76 -8.46
N LEU A 32 7.20 4.68 -7.91
CA LEU A 32 6.79 4.65 -6.51
C LEU A 32 5.72 3.57 -6.25
N VAL A 33 4.76 3.41 -7.16
CA VAL A 33 3.74 2.35 -7.13
C VAL A 33 4.39 0.97 -7.19
N ALA A 34 5.41 0.75 -8.03
CA ALA A 34 6.14 -0.51 -8.07
C ALA A 34 6.81 -0.86 -6.74
N ARG A 35 7.35 0.14 -6.03
CA ARG A 35 7.91 -0.05 -4.68
C ARG A 35 6.83 -0.39 -3.67
N LEU A 36 5.65 0.24 -3.75
CA LEU A 36 4.52 -0.06 -2.88
C LEU A 36 3.94 -1.46 -3.16
N ASP A 37 3.91 -1.95 -4.40
CA ASP A 37 3.55 -3.35 -4.70
C ASP A 37 4.50 -4.34 -4.01
N SER A 38 5.80 -4.03 -3.99
CA SER A 38 6.76 -4.86 -3.26
C SER A 38 6.50 -4.88 -1.74
N VAL A 39 6.13 -3.73 -1.14
CA VAL A 39 5.78 -3.64 0.28
C VAL A 39 4.55 -4.49 0.57
N ARG A 40 3.50 -4.37 -0.24
CA ARG A 40 2.28 -5.19 -0.14
C ARG A 40 2.58 -6.68 -0.12
N ARG A 41 3.43 -7.15 -1.04
CA ARG A 41 3.80 -8.58 -1.14
C ARG A 41 4.54 -9.08 0.10
N VAL A 42 5.43 -8.27 0.68
CA VAL A 42 6.13 -8.62 1.92
C VAL A 42 5.13 -8.65 3.09
N SER A 43 4.17 -7.73 3.09
CA SER A 43 3.18 -7.61 4.15
C SER A 43 2.19 -8.77 4.24
N CYS A 44 2.05 -9.56 3.17
CA CYS A 44 1.29 -10.82 3.20
C CYS A 44 1.79 -11.79 4.29
N ASN A 45 3.04 -11.65 4.74
CA ASN A 45 3.62 -12.50 5.78
C ASN A 45 3.29 -12.05 7.21
N PHE A 46 2.71 -10.86 7.41
CA PHE A 46 2.40 -10.32 8.75
C PHE A 46 1.03 -10.75 9.27
N GLY A 47 0.13 -11.22 8.41
CA GLY A 47 -1.20 -11.68 8.80
C GLY A 47 -2.27 -11.40 7.73
N TYR A 48 -3.41 -12.08 7.86
CA TYR A 48 -4.50 -12.00 6.87
C TYR A 48 -5.12 -10.60 6.78
N GLU A 49 -5.37 -9.92 7.90
CA GLU A 49 -6.01 -8.59 7.92
C GLU A 49 -5.14 -7.53 7.24
N VAL A 50 -3.86 -7.45 7.61
CA VAL A 50 -2.89 -6.52 7.02
C VAL A 50 -2.72 -6.76 5.52
N SER A 51 -2.72 -8.04 5.11
CA SER A 51 -2.61 -8.41 3.71
C SER A 51 -3.86 -8.00 2.92
N ASP A 52 -5.06 -8.16 3.49
CA ASP A 52 -6.32 -7.86 2.82
C ASP A 52 -6.48 -6.34 2.63
N ASP A 53 -6.23 -5.56 3.68
CA ASP A 53 -6.27 -4.10 3.64
C ASP A 53 -5.30 -3.53 2.60
N MET A 54 -4.03 -3.97 2.60
CA MET A 54 -3.04 -3.49 1.62
C MET A 54 -3.38 -3.90 0.19
N ASN A 55 -3.99 -5.07 -0.01
CA ASN A 55 -4.47 -5.51 -1.32
C ASN A 55 -5.66 -4.69 -1.80
N MET A 56 -6.62 -4.41 -0.90
CA MET A 56 -7.77 -3.57 -1.18
C MET A 56 -7.33 -2.17 -1.59
N PHE A 57 -6.46 -1.51 -0.81
CA PHE A 57 -5.96 -0.18 -1.15
C PHE A 57 -5.18 -0.18 -2.47
N PHE A 58 -4.30 -1.16 -2.69
CA PHE A 58 -3.57 -1.23 -3.94
C PHE A 58 -4.51 -1.34 -5.15
N ALA A 59 -5.55 -2.18 -5.06
CA ALA A 59 -6.56 -2.25 -6.10
C ALA A 59 -7.34 -0.93 -6.25
N GLU A 60 -7.76 -0.30 -5.16
CA GLU A 60 -8.55 0.95 -5.19
C GLU A 60 -7.80 2.10 -5.88
N TYR A 61 -6.52 2.31 -5.57
CA TYR A 61 -5.79 3.49 -6.04
C TYR A 61 -4.99 3.24 -7.33
N VAL A 62 -4.58 1.99 -7.61
CA VAL A 62 -3.72 1.66 -8.77
C VAL A 62 -4.53 1.06 -9.94
N SER A 63 -5.82 0.77 -9.77
CA SER A 63 -6.65 0.30 -10.89
C SER A 63 -6.55 1.25 -12.08
N ASP A 64 -6.17 0.65 -13.21
CA ASP A 64 -5.88 1.26 -14.50
C ASP A 64 -7.19 1.79 -15.13
N ASP A 65 -7.78 2.86 -14.60
CA ASP A 65 -8.84 3.63 -15.29
C ASP A 65 -9.04 5.03 -14.66
N ARG A 66 -8.07 5.94 -14.81
CA ARG A 66 -8.36 7.39 -14.71
C ARG A 66 -7.41 8.27 -15.53
#